data_AF-A0A5M3X714-F1
#
_entry.id   AF-A0A5M3X714-F1
#
_cell.length_a   1.000
_cell.length_b   1.000
_cell.length_c   1.000
_cell.angle_alpha   90.00
_cell.angle_beta   90.00
_cell.angle_gamma   90.00
#
_symmetry.space_group_name_H-M   'P 1'
#
loop_
_entity.id
_entity.type
_entity.pdbx_description
1 polymer ?
#
loop_
_entity_poly.entity_id
_entity_poly.type
_entity_poly.pdbx_seq_one_letter_code
_entity_poly.pdbx_strand_id
1 'polypeptide(L)'
;MMSDQLVHSLWWGGSSPGAALDGHGAAELLRTVLVQHYGIVTDLHAGHGVAFLSVWADLLVWSNGRWFWWTAGRVSALGRPLYAVSAALDVGLAARRVALRYDVVRRERPLPGYRLPNPQ
;
A
#
# COMPACT_ATOMS: atom_id res chain seq x y z
N MET A 1 -1.80 35.78 21.36
CA MET A 1 -0.43 35.24 21.16
C MET A 1 -0.07 34.49 22.43
N MET A 2 0.14 33.17 22.50
CA MET A 2 0.20 32.07 21.55
C MET A 2 -0.52 30.87 22.19
N SER A 3 -1.32 30.14 21.43
CA SER A 3 -1.78 28.79 21.75
C SER A 3 -1.48 27.95 20.53
N ASP A 4 -0.46 27.09 20.61
CA ASP A 4 -0.21 26.10 19.56
C ASP A 4 0.69 24.94 20.06
N GLN A 5 0.32 24.31 21.19
CA GLN A 5 1.13 23.23 21.79
C GLN A 5 0.31 22.03 22.30
N LEU A 6 -0.90 21.78 21.79
CA LEU A 6 -1.73 20.65 22.25
C LEU A 6 -2.34 19.77 21.14
N VAL A 7 -1.67 19.62 20.00
CA VAL A 7 -2.09 18.66 18.95
C VAL A 7 -1.02 17.63 18.53
N HIS A 8 0.20 17.70 19.07
CA HIS A 8 1.29 16.82 18.63
C HIS A 8 1.58 15.60 19.53
N SER A 9 0.86 15.41 20.63
CA SER A 9 1.28 14.53 21.72
C SER A 9 0.47 13.24 21.91
N LEU A 10 -0.33 12.80 20.93
CA LEU A 10 -1.10 11.54 21.02
C LEU A 10 -0.67 10.44 20.05
N TRP A 11 0.43 10.61 19.31
CA TRP A 11 0.98 9.58 18.43
C TRP A 11 2.48 9.42 18.65
N TRP A 12 2.89 8.73 19.72
CA TRP A 12 4.13 7.93 19.73
C TRP A 12 4.24 7.01 20.96
N GLY A 13 4.04 5.71 20.73
CA GLY A 13 4.81 4.68 21.43
C GLY A 13 6.18 4.61 20.75
N GLY A 14 7.26 4.67 21.52
CA GLY A 14 8.60 5.06 21.08
C GLY A 14 9.17 4.33 19.85
N SER A 15 9.62 5.11 18.87
CA SER A 15 10.64 4.77 17.88
C SER A 15 11.32 6.05 17.38
N SER A 16 12.61 6.24 17.64
CA SER A 16 13.33 7.47 17.30
C SER A 16 13.09 7.92 15.83
N PRO A 17 12.93 9.23 15.56
CA PRO A 17 12.85 9.74 14.19
C PRO A 17 14.22 9.55 13.54
N GLY A 18 14.38 8.45 12.80
CA GLY A 18 15.64 8.03 12.20
C GLY A 18 15.77 6.52 11.98
N ALA A 19 14.97 5.69 12.65
CA ALA A 19 14.89 4.27 12.31
C ALA A 19 14.05 4.11 11.03
N ALA A 20 14.68 3.65 9.94
CA ALA A 20 13.93 3.17 8.79
C ALA A 20 12.93 2.11 9.28
N LEU A 21 11.65 2.27 8.93
CA LEU A 21 10.67 1.23 9.20
C LEU A 21 11.16 -0.07 8.58
N ASP A 22 10.94 -1.19 9.25
CA ASP A 22 11.16 -2.48 8.61
C ASP A 22 10.04 -2.75 7.57
N GLY A 23 10.21 -3.83 6.78
CA GLY A 23 9.23 -4.18 5.75
C GLY A 23 7.80 -4.30 6.29
N HIS A 24 7.65 -4.90 7.48
CA HIS A 24 6.37 -5.10 8.12
C HIS A 24 5.72 -3.78 8.55
N GLY A 25 6.44 -2.92 9.27
CA GLY A 25 5.93 -1.63 9.73
C GLY A 25 5.53 -0.72 8.58
N ALA A 26 6.34 -0.65 7.53
CA ALA A 26 5.98 0.12 6.33
C ALA A 26 4.72 -0.44 5.63
N ALA A 27 4.58 -1.77 5.55
CA ALA A 27 3.42 -2.39 4.93
C ALA A 27 2.14 -2.20 5.76
N GLU A 28 2.21 -2.24 7.09
CA GLU A 28 1.06 -2.01 7.97
C GLU A 28 0.59 -0.54 7.92
N LEU A 29 1.51 0.42 7.80
CA LEU A 29 1.15 1.82 7.55
C LEU A 29 0.43 1.97 6.21
N LEU A 30 0.96 1.36 5.15
CA LEU A 30 0.31 1.40 3.85
C LEU A 30 -1.08 0.76 3.89
N ARG A 31 -1.24 -0.38 4.55
CA ARG A 31 -2.53 -1.04 4.76
C ARG A 31 -3.52 -0.14 5.47
N THR A 32 -3.09 0.53 6.53
CA THR A 32 -3.91 1.49 7.28
C THR A 32 -4.40 2.61 6.37
N VAL A 33 -3.52 3.23 5.60
CA VAL A 33 -3.88 4.32 4.67
C VAL A 33 -4.83 3.83 3.57
N LEU A 34 -4.59 2.62 3.02
CA LEU A 34 -5.46 2.00 2.01
C LEU A 34 -6.88 1.76 2.54
N VAL A 35 -7.02 1.24 3.76
CA VAL A 35 -8.33 1.03 4.39
C VAL A 35 -9.01 2.35 4.69
N GLN A 36 -8.32 3.30 5.35
CA GLN A 36 -8.93 4.53 5.85
C GLN A 36 -9.32 5.51 4.74
N HIS A 37 -8.50 5.64 3.68
CA HIS A 37 -8.71 6.65 2.65
C HIS A 37 -9.32 6.11 1.35
N TYR A 38 -9.20 4.81 1.10
CA TYR A 38 -9.64 4.19 -0.15
C TYR A 38 -10.62 3.03 0.05
N GLY A 39 -10.87 2.58 1.29
CA GLY A 39 -11.75 1.45 1.57
C GLY A 39 -11.23 0.12 1.03
N ILE A 40 -9.92 0.01 0.77
CA ILE A 40 -9.30 -1.18 0.20
C ILE A 40 -8.76 -2.04 1.34
N VAL A 41 -9.44 -3.15 1.61
CA VAL A 41 -8.99 -4.16 2.60
C VAL A 41 -7.94 -5.05 1.95
N THR A 42 -6.86 -5.31 2.68
CA THR A 42 -5.72 -6.11 2.19
C THR A 42 -5.23 -7.03 3.30
N ASP A 43 -4.69 -8.19 2.91
CA ASP A 43 -4.01 -9.11 3.82
C ASP A 43 -2.52 -8.79 3.85
N LEU A 44 -1.94 -8.72 5.05
CA LEU A 44 -0.51 -8.49 5.25
C LEU A 44 0.21 -9.81 5.53
N HIS A 45 1.28 -10.04 4.78
CA HIS A 45 2.20 -11.15 4.96
C HIS A 45 3.59 -10.61 5.24
N ALA A 46 4.34 -11.22 6.15
CA ALA A 46 5.70 -10.79 6.49
C ALA A 46 6.62 -11.99 6.74
N GLY A 47 7.90 -11.82 6.41
CA GLY A 47 8.96 -12.80 6.67
C GLY A 47 10.30 -12.38 6.05
N HIS A 48 11.42 -12.80 6.66
CA HIS A 48 12.78 -12.57 6.13
C HIS A 48 13.11 -11.10 5.80
N GLY A 49 12.64 -10.15 6.63
CA GLY A 49 12.90 -8.72 6.44
C GLY A 49 12.10 -8.06 5.31
N VAL A 50 11.16 -8.78 4.69
CA VAL A 50 10.26 -8.29 3.65
C VAL A 50 8.82 -8.55 4.09
N ALA A 51 7.92 -7.68 3.67
CA ALA A 51 6.49 -7.88 3.80
C ALA A 51 5.79 -7.62 2.48
N PHE A 52 4.56 -8.12 2.32
CA PHE A 52 3.72 -7.76 1.20
C PHE A 52 2.24 -7.71 1.57
N LEU A 53 1.51 -6.84 0.89
CA LEU A 53 0.06 -6.76 0.92
C LEU A 53 -0.52 -7.51 -0.27
N SER A 54 -1.45 -8.43 0.00
CA SER A 54 -2.33 -9.01 -0.99
C SER A 54 -3.52 -8.07 -1.19
N VAL A 55 -3.52 -7.31 -2.30
CA VAL A 55 -4.52 -6.26 -2.56
C VAL A 55 -5.66 -6.79 -3.43
N TRP A 56 -5.32 -7.49 -4.51
CA TRP A 56 -6.27 -8.13 -5.42
C TRP A 56 -5.57 -9.22 -6.23
N ALA A 57 -6.33 -9.97 -7.04
CA ALA A 57 -5.77 -10.87 -8.04
C ALA A 57 -4.74 -10.12 -8.91
N ASP A 58 -3.51 -10.63 -8.96
CA ASP A 58 -2.35 -10.06 -9.68
C ASP A 58 -1.84 -8.68 -9.17
N LEU A 59 -2.31 -8.19 -8.02
CA LEU A 59 -1.82 -6.97 -7.39
C LEU A 59 -1.32 -7.25 -5.98
N LEU A 60 -0.01 -7.51 -5.89
CA LEU A 60 0.74 -7.60 -4.64
C LEU A 60 1.62 -6.36 -4.48
N VAL A 61 1.62 -5.77 -3.28
CA VAL A 61 2.49 -4.65 -2.95
C VAL A 61 3.53 -5.10 -1.93
N TRP A 62 4.78 -5.16 -2.35
CA TRP A 62 5.89 -5.58 -1.51
C TRP A 62 6.51 -4.38 -0.80
N SER A 63 7.11 -4.63 0.36
CA SER A 63 7.87 -3.66 1.13
C SER A 63 9.08 -4.29 1.79
N ASN A 64 10.22 -3.60 1.73
CA ASN A 64 11.39 -3.88 2.56
C ASN A 64 11.65 -2.77 3.61
N GLY A 65 10.68 -1.87 3.81
CA GLY A 65 10.80 -0.78 4.76
C GLY A 65 11.34 0.52 4.18
N ARG A 66 12.03 0.44 3.03
CA ARG A 66 12.53 1.61 2.29
C ARG A 66 11.72 1.92 1.03
N TRP A 67 11.23 0.88 0.37
CA TRP A 67 10.50 0.99 -0.89
C TRP A 67 9.25 0.13 -0.86
N PHE A 68 8.21 0.63 -1.52
CA PHE A 68 7.10 -0.16 -2.01
C PHE A 68 7.31 -0.50 -3.47
N TRP A 69 6.97 -1.71 -3.90
CA TRP A 69 6.91 -2.07 -5.31
C TRP A 69 5.78 -3.04 -5.64
N TRP A 70 5.21 -2.87 -6.83
CA TRP A 70 4.08 -3.68 -7.32
C TRP A 70 4.09 -3.76 -8.85
N THR A 71 3.34 -4.70 -9.41
CA THR A 71 3.23 -4.88 -10.85
C THR A 71 2.48 -3.70 -11.49
N ALA A 72 3.09 -3.07 -12.51
CA ALA A 72 2.51 -1.92 -13.21
C ALA A 72 1.45 -2.33 -14.26
N GLY A 73 1.20 -3.62 -14.44
CA GLY A 73 0.29 -4.15 -15.47
C GLY A 73 0.85 -4.14 -16.88
N ARG A 74 2.15 -3.90 -17.03
CA ARG A 74 2.84 -3.86 -18.32
C ARG A 74 3.97 -4.87 -18.32
N VAL A 75 4.37 -5.31 -19.50
CA VAL A 75 5.52 -6.16 -19.71
C VAL A 75 6.58 -5.41 -20.52
N SER A 76 7.85 -5.71 -20.25
CA SER A 76 8.98 -5.29 -21.08
C SER A 76 8.96 -5.98 -22.44
N ALA A 77 9.81 -5.54 -23.36
CA ALA A 77 10.02 -6.20 -24.65
C ALA A 77 10.43 -7.68 -24.52
N LEU A 78 11.02 -8.06 -23.39
CA LEU A 78 11.42 -9.44 -23.07
C LEU A 78 10.31 -10.23 -22.34
N GLY A 79 9.09 -9.72 -22.27
CA GLY A 79 7.95 -10.37 -21.62
C GLY A 79 7.99 -10.34 -20.08
N ARG A 80 8.95 -9.62 -19.46
CA ARG A 80 9.05 -9.53 -18.00
C ARG A 80 8.09 -8.46 -17.43
N PRO A 81 7.36 -8.71 -16.34
CA PRO A 81 6.54 -7.70 -15.68
C PRO A 81 7.35 -6.47 -15.31
N LEU A 82 6.81 -5.30 -15.61
CA LEU A 82 7.35 -4.03 -15.15
C LEU A 82 6.78 -3.72 -13.77
N TYR A 83 7.65 -3.20 -12.89
CA TYR A 83 7.27 -2.82 -11.55
C TYR A 83 7.21 -1.30 -11.42
N ALA A 84 6.17 -0.83 -10.74
CA ALA A 84 6.12 0.52 -10.21
C ALA A 84 6.76 0.52 -8.82
N VAL A 85 7.43 1.61 -8.47
CA VAL A 85 8.09 1.80 -7.17
C VAL A 85 7.66 3.12 -6.52
N SER A 86 7.61 3.16 -5.19
CA SER A 86 7.41 4.37 -4.38
C SER A 86 8.24 4.29 -3.11
N ALA A 87 8.75 5.43 -2.63
CA ALA A 87 9.47 5.45 -1.35
C ALA A 87 8.50 5.09 -0.20
N ALA A 88 8.99 4.34 0.79
CA ALA A 88 8.21 3.98 1.97
C ALA A 88 7.92 5.20 2.86
N LEU A 89 8.73 6.25 2.78
CA LEU A 89 8.49 7.53 3.47
C LEU A 89 7.27 8.26 2.90
N ASP A 90 6.91 8.03 1.64
CA ASP A 90 5.79 8.68 0.96
C ASP A 90 4.56 7.75 0.90
N VAL A 91 4.15 7.20 2.06
CA VAL A 91 3.05 6.20 2.15
C VAL A 91 1.76 6.69 1.49
N GLY A 92 1.41 7.96 1.65
CA GLY A 92 0.21 8.54 1.01
C GLY A 92 0.26 8.51 -0.51
N LEU A 93 1.42 8.83 -1.11
CA LEU A 93 1.60 8.73 -2.57
C LEU A 93 1.56 7.28 -3.04
N ALA A 94 2.19 6.36 -2.28
CA ALA A 94 2.13 4.94 -2.57
C ALA A 94 0.69 4.42 -2.54
N ALA A 95 -0.07 4.73 -1.49
CA ALA A 95 -1.47 4.34 -1.33
C ALA A 95 -2.34 4.84 -2.49
N ARG A 96 -2.19 6.13 -2.87
CA ARG A 96 -2.90 6.69 -4.02
C ARG A 96 -2.63 5.93 -5.31
N ARG A 97 -1.36 5.61 -5.58
CA ARG A 97 -0.97 4.92 -6.82
C ARG A 97 -1.41 3.45 -6.82
N VAL A 98 -1.37 2.79 -5.66
CA VAL A 98 -1.91 1.43 -5.49
C VAL A 98 -3.42 1.43 -5.70
N ALA A 99 -4.16 2.40 -5.14
CA ALA A 99 -5.60 2.52 -5.32
C ALA A 99 -5.99 2.71 -6.80
N LEU A 100 -5.28 3.61 -7.52
CA LEU A 100 -5.49 3.77 -8.96
C LEU A 100 -5.22 2.48 -9.74
N ARG A 101 -4.18 1.71 -9.36
CA ARG A 101 -3.90 0.42 -10.00
C ARG A 101 -4.96 -0.63 -9.66
N TYR A 102 -5.42 -0.66 -8.41
CA TYR A 102 -6.50 -1.54 -7.96
C TYR A 102 -7.77 -1.36 -8.78
N ASP A 103 -8.19 -0.11 -9.03
CA ASP A 103 -9.37 0.18 -9.86
C ASP A 103 -9.24 -0.37 -11.28
N VAL A 104 -8.04 -0.28 -11.87
CA VAL A 104 -7.77 -0.84 -13.21
C VAL A 104 -7.86 -2.36 -13.18
N VAL A 105 -7.13 -3.01 -12.26
CA VAL A 105 -7.05 -4.48 -12.20
C VAL A 105 -8.41 -5.09 -11.85
N ARG A 106 -9.16 -4.48 -10.94
CA ARG A 106 -10.50 -4.97 -10.55
C ARG A 106 -11.49 -4.95 -11.72
N ARG A 107 -11.37 -3.98 -12.64
CA ARG A 107 -12.20 -3.92 -13.87
C ARG A 107 -11.78 -4.98 -14.89
N GLU A 108 -10.48 -5.23 -15.02
CA GLU A 108 -9.93 -6.21 -15.96
C GLU A 108 -10.13 -7.66 -15.49
N ARG A 109 -10.08 -7.88 -14.17
CA ARG A 109 -10.19 -9.20 -13.54
C ARG A 109 -11.11 -9.14 -12.33
N PRO A 110 -12.45 -9.13 -12.53
CA PRO A 110 -13.37 -9.34 -11.43
C PRO A 110 -13.12 -10.71 -10.80
N LEU A 111 -13.12 -10.78 -9.45
CA LEU A 111 -13.00 -12.06 -8.76
C LEU A 111 -14.10 -13.01 -9.25
N PRO A 112 -13.80 -14.31 -9.44
CA PRO A 112 -14.84 -15.30 -9.70
C PRO A 112 -15.85 -15.25 -8.55
N GLY A 113 -17.08 -14.82 -8.83
CA GLY A 113 -18.18 -14.75 -7.86
C GLY A 113 -18.45 -13.38 -7.22
N TYR A 114 -17.65 -12.33 -7.45
CA TYR A 114 -18.02 -10.96 -7.02
C TYR A 114 -18.92 -10.31 -8.08
N ARG A 115 -20.25 -10.49 -7.94
CA ARG A 115 -21.24 -9.74 -8.72
C ARG A 115 -21.27 -8.30 -8.17
N LEU A 116 -20.95 -7.30 -9.01
CA LEU A 116 -21.16 -5.89 -8.66
C LEU A 116 -22.62 -5.72 -8.20
N PRO A 117 -22.91 -4.99 -7.10
CA PRO A 117 -24.27 -4.59 -6.81
C PRO A 117 -24.78 -3.82 -8.03
N ASN A 118 -25.93 -4.22 -8.57
CA ASN A 118 -26.58 -3.46 -9.63
C ASN A 118 -26.76 -2.02 -9.14
N PRO A 119 -26.38 -1.00 -9.91
CA PRO A 119 -26.88 0.34 -9.64
C PRO A 119 -28.40 0.30 -9.80
N GLN A 120 -29.11 0.71 -8.75
CA GLN A 120 -30.55 1.01 -8.81
C GLN A 120 -30.75 2.32 -9.55
#